data_AF-E6Q5B6-F1
#
_entry.id   AF-E6Q5B6-F1
#
_cell.length_a   1.000
_cell.length_b   1.000
_cell.length_c   1.000
_cell.angle_alpha   90.00
_cell.angle_beta   90.00
_cell.angle_gamma   90.00
#
_symmetry.space_group_name_H-M   'P 1'
#
loop_
_entity.id
_entity.type
_entity.pdbx_description
1 polymer ?
#
loop_
_entity_poly.entity_id
_entity_poly.type
_entity_poly.pdbx_seq_one_letter_code
_entity_poly.pdbx_strand_id
1 'polypeptide(L)'
;MHSTNRPIRGTVVGAAIAALLFFATACSGSSGNSSGIPYGGIIQCNPGAQVQLARPQNQTTASNVGSVEIVVNGNSNALAVSPNSWSLQVQRNGGGQSMMSNGLTAVADPTGYHPFQSDFFYSGNLNQTLPTGYTWTVSLVQGQTSYQSCSPLPLGSFST
;
A
#
# COMPACT_ATOMS: atom_id res chain seq x y z
N MET A 1 -27.34 -70.03 30.62
CA MET A 1 -28.20 -69.51 31.71
C MET A 1 -27.46 -68.36 32.37
N HIS A 2 -28.14 -67.21 32.57
CA HIS A 2 -28.00 -66.22 33.66
C HIS A 2 -26.68 -66.21 34.46
N SER A 3 -25.97 -65.12 34.76
CA SER A 3 -26.35 -63.76 35.18
C SER A 3 -25.00 -63.03 35.41
N THR A 4 -24.71 -61.83 34.87
CA THR A 4 -25.05 -60.47 35.35
C THR A 4 -24.00 -59.82 36.30
N ASN A 5 -23.58 -58.61 35.90
CA ASN A 5 -23.13 -57.43 36.67
C ASN A 5 -21.72 -57.30 37.29
N ARG A 6 -20.86 -56.55 36.55
CA ARG A 6 -20.21 -55.23 36.84
C ARG A 6 -20.12 -54.77 38.31
N PRO A 7 -19.03 -54.08 38.79
CA PRO A 7 -18.68 -52.73 38.27
C PRO A 7 -17.21 -52.21 38.32
N ILE A 8 -16.96 -51.24 37.40
CA ILE A 8 -16.27 -49.94 37.56
C ILE A 8 -14.86 -49.89 38.16
N ARG A 9 -13.86 -49.57 37.32
CA ARG A 9 -12.86 -48.47 37.47
C ARG A 9 -12.44 -48.05 36.04
N GLY A 10 -12.74 -46.86 35.54
CA GLY A 10 -12.06 -45.59 35.87
C GLY A 10 -10.60 -45.71 35.43
N THR A 11 -10.08 -45.13 34.34
CA THR A 11 -10.32 -43.80 33.76
C THR A 11 -9.77 -43.81 32.32
N VAL A 12 -10.58 -43.39 31.34
CA VAL A 12 -10.10 -43.01 29.99
C VAL A 12 -10.15 -41.50 29.94
N VAL A 13 -9.00 -40.81 29.91
CA VAL A 13 -8.86 -39.49 29.28
C VAL A 13 -7.42 -39.36 28.76
N GLY A 14 -7.11 -40.05 27.67
CA GLY A 14 -6.01 -39.67 26.79
C GLY A 14 -6.56 -38.65 25.80
N ALA A 15 -6.65 -37.39 26.21
CA ALA A 15 -7.10 -36.31 25.35
C ALA A 15 -6.01 -36.01 24.30
N ALA A 16 -6.34 -36.32 23.05
CA ALA A 16 -5.69 -35.78 21.87
C ALA A 16 -6.03 -34.29 21.69
N ILE A 17 -5.37 -33.67 20.69
CA ILE A 17 -5.65 -32.35 20.07
C ILE A 17 -5.20 -31.17 20.98
N ALA A 18 -4.45 -30.15 20.56
CA ALA A 18 -4.39 -29.47 19.28
C ALA A 18 -3.07 -28.70 19.12
N ALA A 19 -2.64 -28.56 17.88
CA ALA A 19 -1.60 -27.65 17.42
C ALA A 19 -1.91 -26.19 17.79
N LEU A 20 -0.93 -25.50 18.37
CA LEU A 20 -0.89 -24.04 18.41
C LEU A 20 0.33 -23.60 17.58
N LEU A 21 0.09 -23.55 16.27
CA LEU A 21 0.92 -22.79 15.34
C LEU A 21 0.82 -21.31 15.74
N PHE A 22 1.84 -20.80 16.42
CA PHE A 22 2.03 -19.37 16.55
C PHE A 22 2.43 -18.82 15.19
N PHE A 23 1.44 -18.37 14.44
CA PHE A 23 1.65 -17.42 13.35
C PHE A 23 2.13 -16.11 13.97
N ALA A 24 3.44 -15.94 14.05
CA ALA A 24 4.02 -14.62 14.05
C ALA A 24 3.72 -14.01 12.68
N THR A 25 2.64 -13.24 12.58
CA THR A 25 2.48 -12.26 11.52
C THR A 25 3.66 -11.31 11.62
N ALA A 26 4.70 -11.57 10.81
CA ALA A 26 5.69 -10.57 10.50
C ALA A 26 4.93 -9.41 9.88
N CYS A 27 4.70 -8.37 10.70
CA CYS A 27 4.51 -7.04 10.18
C CYS A 27 5.72 -6.79 9.30
N SER A 28 5.53 -6.66 7.99
CA SER A 28 6.55 -6.22 7.05
C SER A 28 6.94 -4.79 7.44
N GLY A 29 7.76 -4.66 8.47
CA GLY A 29 8.50 -3.45 8.78
C GLY A 29 9.51 -3.27 7.66
N SER A 30 9.16 -2.41 6.71
CA SER A 30 10.10 -1.85 5.76
C SER A 30 11.16 -1.08 6.54
N SER A 31 12.20 -1.78 6.95
CA SER A 31 13.41 -1.18 7.51
C SER A 31 14.16 -0.53 6.35
N GLY A 32 14.12 0.80 6.31
CA GLY A 32 14.99 1.57 5.44
C GLY A 32 16.45 1.23 5.71
N ASN A 33 17.21 1.02 4.65
CA ASN A 33 18.65 1.21 4.69
C ASN A 33 19.12 1.70 3.32
N SER A 34 19.61 2.93 3.32
CA SER A 34 20.38 3.53 2.23
C SER A 34 21.67 2.74 2.01
N SER A 35 22.11 2.68 0.76
CA SER A 35 23.39 2.13 0.24
C SER A 35 23.31 0.71 -0.33
N GLY A 36 23.13 0.66 -1.65
CA GLY A 36 23.32 -0.53 -2.47
C GLY A 36 22.79 -0.25 -3.87
N ILE A 37 23.64 0.24 -4.77
CA ILE A 37 23.32 0.33 -6.20
C ILE A 37 23.34 -1.13 -6.70
N PRO A 38 22.21 -1.76 -7.06
CA PRO A 38 22.26 -3.08 -7.67
C PRO A 38 22.63 -2.88 -9.13
N TYR A 39 23.86 -3.22 -9.50
CA TYR A 39 24.24 -3.45 -10.90
C TYR A 39 23.26 -4.48 -11.49
N GLY A 40 22.33 -4.03 -12.34
CA GLY A 40 21.25 -4.82 -12.95
C GLY A 40 19.84 -4.55 -12.42
N GLY A 41 19.65 -3.64 -11.46
CA GLY A 41 18.35 -3.29 -10.90
C GLY A 41 17.58 -2.27 -11.75
N ILE A 42 16.29 -2.52 -11.94
CA ILE A 42 15.39 -1.55 -12.59
C ILE A 42 15.35 -0.30 -11.69
N ILE A 43 15.77 0.86 -12.23
CA ILE A 43 15.72 2.14 -11.51
C ILE A 43 14.28 2.40 -11.13
N GLN A 44 13.94 2.58 -9.84
CA GLN A 44 12.58 2.95 -9.44
C GLN A 44 12.36 4.45 -9.64
N CYS A 45 11.11 4.86 -9.89
CA CYS A 45 10.69 6.25 -9.98
C CYS A 45 10.65 6.89 -8.57
N ASN A 46 11.81 6.97 -7.92
CA ASN A 46 11.98 7.57 -6.60
C ASN A 46 12.41 9.03 -6.78
N PRO A 47 11.69 10.02 -6.20
CA PRO A 47 12.03 11.42 -6.34
C PRO A 47 13.25 11.87 -5.50
N GLY A 48 13.90 10.95 -4.77
CA GLY A 48 14.99 11.25 -3.84
C GLY A 48 14.50 11.55 -2.42
N ALA A 49 13.27 11.17 -2.08
CA ALA A 49 12.66 11.39 -0.76
C ALA A 49 11.75 10.23 -0.38
N GLN A 50 11.41 10.13 0.91
CA GLN A 50 10.36 9.21 1.35
C GLN A 50 9.00 9.74 0.87
N VAL A 51 8.19 8.85 0.30
CA VAL A 51 6.86 9.17 -0.21
C VAL A 51 5.87 8.15 0.33
N GLN A 52 4.68 8.59 0.68
CA GLN A 52 3.58 7.72 1.11
C GLN A 52 2.27 8.15 0.47
N LEU A 53 1.36 7.19 0.30
CA LEU A 53 -0.04 7.48 -0.02
C LEU A 53 -0.68 8.23 1.16
N ALA A 54 -1.17 9.43 0.92
CA ALA A 54 -1.80 10.28 1.94
C ALA A 54 -3.32 10.20 1.88
N ARG A 55 -3.92 10.22 0.68
CA ARG A 55 -5.36 10.05 0.49
C ARG A 55 -5.69 9.32 -0.81
N PRO A 56 -6.70 8.45 -0.82
CA PRO A 56 -7.46 8.01 0.35
C PRO A 56 -6.61 7.07 1.24
N GLN A 57 -6.52 7.38 2.53
CA GLN A 57 -5.80 6.59 3.53
C GLN A 57 -6.75 6.32 4.70
N ASN A 58 -6.67 5.13 5.30
CA ASN A 58 -7.48 4.71 6.46
C ASN A 58 -9.02 4.72 6.28
N GLN A 59 -9.52 4.76 5.05
CA GLN A 59 -10.93 4.51 4.79
C GLN A 59 -11.10 3.00 4.59
N THR A 60 -11.91 2.34 5.42
CA THR A 60 -12.29 0.93 5.21
C THR A 60 -12.84 0.71 3.78
N THR A 61 -13.51 1.73 3.24
CA THR A 61 -13.95 1.86 1.85
C THR A 61 -14.07 3.35 1.49
N ALA A 62 -13.27 3.85 0.56
CA ALA A 62 -13.36 5.20 0.03
C ALA A 62 -14.36 5.26 -1.14
N SER A 63 -15.50 5.91 -0.98
CA SER A 63 -16.43 6.08 -2.10
C SER A 63 -16.01 7.26 -3.00
N ASN A 64 -16.32 7.16 -4.29
CA ASN A 64 -16.19 8.25 -5.26
C ASN A 64 -14.77 8.86 -5.40
N VAL A 65 -13.74 8.01 -5.39
CA VAL A 65 -12.34 8.47 -5.51
C VAL A 65 -12.05 8.96 -6.93
N GLY A 66 -11.96 10.28 -7.10
CA GLY A 66 -11.57 10.94 -8.36
C GLY A 66 -10.14 11.52 -8.35
N SER A 67 -9.50 11.56 -7.18
CA SER A 67 -8.13 12.05 -7.00
C SER A 67 -7.41 11.24 -5.94
N VAL A 68 -6.09 11.19 -6.06
CA VAL A 68 -5.20 10.53 -5.10
C VAL A 68 -4.14 11.55 -4.67
N GLU A 69 -3.89 11.61 -3.38
CA GLU A 69 -2.90 12.51 -2.77
C GLU A 69 -1.77 11.69 -2.15
N ILE A 70 -0.56 12.21 -2.28
CA ILE A 70 0.64 11.67 -1.68
C ILE A 70 1.29 12.71 -0.77
N VAL A 71 2.06 12.23 0.18
CA VAL A 71 2.87 13.04 1.08
C VAL A 71 4.34 12.68 0.89
N VAL A 72 5.20 13.69 0.91
CA VAL A 72 6.65 13.58 0.68
C VAL A 72 7.40 14.20 1.85
N ASN A 73 8.47 13.52 2.30
CA ASN A 73 9.35 14.00 3.36
C ASN A 73 10.34 15.04 2.81
N GLY A 74 10.15 16.31 3.20
CA GLY A 74 10.99 17.44 2.79
C GLY A 74 10.69 17.95 1.38
N ASN A 75 11.34 19.07 1.03
CA ASN A 75 11.15 19.78 -0.25
C ASN A 75 12.39 19.79 -1.15
N SER A 76 13.49 19.15 -0.74
CA SER A 76 14.73 19.06 -1.54
C SER A 76 14.75 17.79 -2.38
N ASN A 77 13.76 17.63 -3.27
CA ASN A 77 13.56 16.42 -4.07
C ASN A 77 13.01 16.74 -5.47
N ALA A 78 13.06 15.77 -6.38
CA ALA A 78 12.64 15.96 -7.78
C ALA A 78 11.14 16.24 -7.95
N LEU A 79 10.31 15.83 -6.98
CA LEU A 79 8.87 16.09 -6.98
C LEU A 79 8.56 17.54 -6.61
N ALA A 80 9.37 18.15 -5.73
CA ALA A 80 9.28 19.56 -5.39
C ALA A 80 9.75 20.49 -6.52
N VAL A 81 10.73 20.05 -7.34
CA VAL A 81 11.23 20.83 -8.48
C VAL A 81 10.25 20.85 -9.65
N SER A 82 9.69 19.69 -10.01
CA SER A 82 8.83 19.55 -11.19
C SER A 82 7.66 18.60 -10.94
N PRO A 83 6.69 18.95 -10.08
CA PRO A 83 5.61 18.02 -9.68
C PRO A 83 4.79 17.52 -10.88
N ASN A 84 4.56 18.37 -11.88
CA ASN A 84 3.82 18.02 -13.09
C ASN A 84 4.51 16.97 -14.00
N SER A 85 5.79 16.66 -13.76
CA SER A 85 6.51 15.59 -14.45
C SER A 85 6.28 14.20 -13.83
N TRP A 86 5.54 14.15 -12.72
CA TRP A 86 5.19 12.94 -11.99
C TRP A 86 3.68 12.69 -12.08
N SER A 87 3.28 11.43 -12.04
CA SER A 87 1.88 11.00 -12.02
C SER A 87 1.70 9.78 -11.12
N LEU A 88 0.45 9.48 -10.79
CA LEU A 88 0.07 8.30 -10.02
C LEU A 88 -0.58 7.29 -10.95
N GLN A 89 -0.11 6.05 -10.88
CA GLN A 89 -0.75 4.90 -11.45
C GLN A 89 -1.62 4.25 -10.38
N VAL A 90 -2.89 4.03 -10.69
CA VAL A 90 -3.85 3.34 -9.82
C VAL A 90 -4.29 2.07 -10.54
N GLN A 91 -3.98 0.91 -9.97
CA GLN A 91 -4.22 -0.40 -10.59
C GLN A 91 -5.13 -1.26 -9.72
N ARG A 92 -6.15 -1.88 -10.35
CA ARG A 92 -7.07 -2.79 -9.67
C ARG A 92 -6.36 -4.09 -9.29
N ASN A 93 -6.46 -4.49 -8.03
CA ASN A 93 -6.01 -5.81 -7.57
C ASN A 93 -6.84 -6.92 -8.25
N GLY A 94 -6.16 -7.96 -8.74
CA GLY A 94 -6.79 -9.03 -9.53
C GLY A 94 -6.84 -8.76 -11.03
N GLY A 95 -6.27 -7.65 -11.50
CA GLY A 95 -6.11 -7.33 -12.92
C GLY A 95 -7.33 -6.66 -13.56
N GLY A 96 -7.09 -6.03 -14.73
CA GLY A 96 -8.14 -5.59 -15.65
C GLY A 96 -8.32 -4.07 -15.80
N GLN A 97 -7.88 -3.24 -14.85
CA GLN A 97 -7.98 -1.77 -14.99
C GLN A 97 -6.78 -1.07 -14.36
N SER A 98 -6.14 -0.20 -15.14
CA SER A 98 -5.11 0.73 -14.69
C SER A 98 -5.53 2.12 -15.13
N MET A 99 -5.39 3.09 -14.24
CA MET A 99 -5.68 4.50 -14.49
C MET A 99 -4.46 5.32 -14.13
N MET A 100 -4.21 6.36 -14.92
CA MET A 100 -3.15 7.32 -14.66
C MET A 100 -3.78 8.63 -14.25
N SER A 101 -3.23 9.27 -13.22
CA SER A 101 -3.57 10.66 -12.95
C SER A 101 -2.99 11.58 -14.02
N ASN A 102 -3.46 12.82 -14.04
CA ASN A 102 -2.70 13.92 -14.63
C ASN A 102 -1.35 14.12 -13.91
N GLY A 103 -0.56 15.08 -14.39
CA GLY A 103 0.64 15.54 -13.67
C GLY A 103 0.27 16.01 -12.27
N LEU A 104 1.12 15.68 -11.29
CA LEU A 104 0.89 16.06 -9.90
C LEU A 104 0.93 17.59 -9.71
N THR A 105 0.10 18.08 -8.81
CA THR A 105 0.13 19.49 -8.36
C THR A 105 0.32 19.54 -6.85
N ALA A 106 1.13 20.49 -6.38
CA ALA A 106 1.23 20.76 -4.95
C ALA A 106 -0.13 21.20 -4.41
N VAL A 107 -0.50 20.71 -3.24
CA VAL A 107 -1.74 21.08 -2.54
C VAL A 107 -1.41 21.60 -1.15
N ALA A 108 -2.34 22.39 -0.59
CA ALA A 108 -2.21 22.86 0.78
C ALA A 108 -2.16 21.67 1.74
N ASP A 109 -1.46 21.86 2.85
CA ASP A 109 -1.36 20.88 3.91
C ASP A 109 -2.77 20.46 4.40
N PRO A 110 -3.18 19.20 4.19
CA PRO A 110 -4.46 18.71 4.64
C PRO A 110 -4.50 18.56 6.16
N THR A 111 -5.67 18.81 6.77
CA THR A 111 -5.92 18.33 8.13
C THR A 111 -5.88 16.80 8.15
N GLY A 112 -5.11 16.20 9.06
CA GLY A 112 -5.12 14.75 9.25
C GLY A 112 -3.78 14.13 9.62
N TYR A 113 -3.44 13.03 8.96
CA TYR A 113 -2.27 12.19 9.24
C TYR A 113 -1.01 12.76 8.60
N HIS A 114 0.06 12.83 9.40
CA HIS A 114 1.35 13.40 9.05
C HIS A 114 2.46 12.39 9.36
N PRO A 115 2.86 11.56 8.38
CA PRO A 115 3.86 10.52 8.61
C PRO A 115 5.28 11.05 8.77
N PHE A 116 5.58 12.27 8.30
CA PHE A 116 6.92 12.85 8.38
C PHE A 116 6.92 14.15 9.20
N GLN A 117 8.11 14.54 9.67
CA GLN A 117 8.28 15.80 10.41
C GLN A 117 8.15 17.04 9.52
N SER A 118 8.32 16.88 8.20
CA SER A 118 8.22 17.95 7.22
C SER A 118 7.49 17.40 6.00
N ASP A 119 6.18 17.54 6.01
CA ASP A 119 5.30 16.99 4.99
C ASP A 119 5.03 18.01 3.87
N PHE A 120 5.09 17.53 2.63
CA PHE A 120 4.65 18.27 1.45
C PHE A 120 3.69 17.40 0.65
N PHE A 121 2.52 17.94 0.31
CA PHE A 121 1.42 17.19 -0.26
C PHE A 121 1.22 17.49 -1.75
N TYR A 122 0.92 16.44 -2.50
CA TYR A 122 0.69 16.52 -3.95
C TYR A 122 -0.53 15.70 -4.35
N SER A 123 -1.34 16.23 -5.25
CA SER A 123 -2.57 15.59 -5.73
C SER A 123 -2.49 15.29 -7.22
N GLY A 124 -2.99 14.11 -7.60
CA GLY A 124 -3.21 13.70 -8.97
C GLY A 124 -4.69 13.39 -9.21
N ASN A 125 -5.30 14.06 -10.19
CA ASN A 125 -6.68 13.83 -10.62
C ASN A 125 -6.73 12.68 -11.65
N LEU A 126 -7.62 11.70 -11.45
CA LEU A 126 -7.75 10.53 -12.31
C LEU A 126 -8.61 10.77 -13.56
N ASN A 127 -9.23 11.95 -13.67
CA ASN A 127 -10.23 12.36 -14.67
C ASN A 127 -11.46 11.44 -14.78
N GLN A 128 -11.59 10.51 -13.84
CA GLN A 128 -12.71 9.58 -13.70
C GLN A 128 -12.78 9.11 -12.25
N THR A 129 -13.94 8.59 -11.86
CA THR A 129 -14.15 8.05 -10.52
C THR A 129 -13.85 6.56 -10.50
N LEU A 130 -13.09 6.10 -9.50
CA LEU A 130 -12.83 4.68 -9.30
C LEU A 130 -14.12 3.93 -8.97
N PRO A 131 -14.42 2.80 -9.63
CA PRO A 131 -15.54 1.94 -9.25
C PRO A 131 -15.41 1.43 -7.81
N THR A 132 -16.52 1.33 -7.09
CA THR A 132 -16.58 0.81 -5.71
C THR A 132 -16.47 -0.72 -5.65
N GLY A 133 -16.10 -1.26 -4.49
CA GLY A 133 -15.98 -2.70 -4.23
C GLY A 133 -14.66 -3.32 -4.68
N TYR A 134 -13.62 -2.50 -4.91
CA TYR A 134 -12.33 -2.98 -5.39
C TYR A 134 -11.18 -2.43 -4.55
N THR A 135 -10.11 -3.22 -4.45
CA THR A 135 -8.84 -2.75 -3.90
C THR A 135 -7.95 -2.27 -5.02
N TRP A 136 -7.34 -1.11 -4.82
CA TRP A 136 -6.46 -0.43 -5.76
C TRP A 136 -5.08 -0.28 -5.16
N THR A 137 -4.05 -0.59 -5.94
CA THR A 137 -2.66 -0.26 -5.63
C THR A 137 -2.30 1.07 -6.27
N VAL A 138 -1.56 1.89 -5.53
CA VAL A 138 -1.07 3.19 -6.00
C VAL A 138 0.44 3.11 -6.14
N SER A 139 0.93 3.53 -7.29
CA SER A 139 2.35 3.66 -7.57
C SER A 139 2.66 5.04 -8.14
N LEU A 140 3.81 5.60 -7.76
CA LEU A 140 4.36 6.81 -8.34
C LEU A 140 5.12 6.48 -9.62
N VAL A 141 4.92 7.29 -10.65
CA VAL A 141 5.65 7.20 -11.91
C VAL A 141 6.23 8.55 -12.32
N GLN A 142 7.30 8.52 -13.11
CA GLN A 142 7.91 9.70 -13.71
C GLN A 142 7.71 9.68 -15.23
N GLY A 143 7.36 10.84 -15.80
CA GLY A 143 7.20 11.03 -17.25
C GLY A 143 5.84 10.60 -17.82
N GLN A 144 5.69 10.75 -19.14
CA GLN A 144 4.51 10.26 -19.87
C GLN A 144 4.61 8.74 -20.09
N THR A 145 3.46 8.06 -20.09
CA THR A 145 3.30 6.60 -20.16
C THR A 145 4.09 5.87 -21.25
N SER A 146 4.56 6.58 -22.28
CA SER A 146 5.28 6.02 -23.42
C SER A 146 6.82 5.99 -23.29
N TYR A 147 7.41 6.62 -22.27
CA TYR A 147 8.87 6.67 -22.05
C TYR A 147 9.21 6.59 -20.57
N GLN A 148 8.90 5.47 -19.92
CA GLN A 148 9.28 5.27 -18.53
C GLN A 148 10.73 4.80 -18.45
N SER A 149 11.61 5.67 -17.96
CA SER A 149 13.02 5.36 -17.67
C SER A 149 13.21 4.60 -16.35
N CYS A 150 12.12 4.37 -15.62
CA CYS A 150 12.10 3.78 -14.29
C CYS A 150 10.87 2.89 -14.07
N SER A 151 10.99 1.92 -13.15
CA SER A 151 9.88 1.12 -12.63
C SER A 151 9.03 1.96 -11.68
N PRO A 152 7.69 1.83 -11.70
CA PRO A 152 6.82 2.49 -10.74
C PRO A 152 7.24 2.22 -9.28
N LEU A 153 7.17 3.25 -8.43
CA LEU A 153 7.43 3.16 -7.00
C LEU A 153 6.12 2.88 -6.24
N PRO A 154 5.92 1.72 -5.61
CA PRO A 154 4.70 1.42 -4.87
C PRO A 154 4.55 2.35 -3.65
N LEU A 155 3.36 2.91 -3.45
CA LEU A 155 3.07 3.83 -2.34
C LEU A 155 2.08 3.28 -1.32
N GLY A 156 1.26 2.31 -1.71
CA GLY A 156 0.25 1.70 -0.85
C GLY A 156 -0.95 1.17 -1.62
N SER A 157 -1.99 0.80 -0.89
CA SER A 157 -3.27 0.38 -1.46
C SER A 157 -4.44 0.88 -0.61
N PHE A 158 -5.61 0.95 -1.23
CA PHE A 158 -6.86 1.28 -0.56
C PHE A 158 -8.04 0.56 -1.23
N SER A 159 -9.15 0.45 -0.52
CA SER A 159 -10.39 -0.12 -1.06
C SER A 159 -11.41 0.98 -1.34
N THR A 160 -12.17 0.84 -2.42
CA THR A 160 -13.34 1.66 -2.76
C THR A 160 -14.65 0.92 -2.53
#